data_AF-A0A7C5L3K8-F1
#
_entry.id   AF-A0A7C5L3K8-F1
#
_cell.length_a   1.000
_cell.length_b   1.000
_cell.length_c   1.000
_cell.angle_alpha   90.00
_cell.angle_beta   90.00
_cell.angle_gamma   90.00
#
_symmetry.space_group_name_H-M   'P 1'
#
loop_
_entity.id
_entity.type
_entity.pdbx_description
1 polymer ?
#
loop_
_entity_poly.entity_id
_entity_poly.type
_entity_poly.pdbx_seq_one_letter_code
_entity_poly.pdbx_strand_id
1 'polypeptide(L)'
;MEFFFFLDVYADRQLIDYYILSFKLGNLKSVELKEWSGKSYIVGIRDWERFRKTTYDIVLYELGDEIERFKDIETAFREGYRIAYREAARRGARKILPAIGYGNPPVDVVRRFFPVEPEFERFPENIDRFLEEVVRNTPEEMTRRGIEDDEIPF
;
A
#
# COMPACT_ATOMS: atom_id res chain seq x y z
N MET A 1 2.69 1.12 -21.36
CA MET A 1 3.09 -0.01 -20.50
C MET A 1 2.04 -0.14 -19.40
N GLU A 2 1.66 -1.36 -19.05
CA GLU A 2 0.69 -1.61 -18.00
C GLU A 2 1.38 -1.62 -16.63
N PHE A 3 0.71 -1.03 -15.65
CA PHE A 3 1.12 -0.93 -14.26
C PHE A 3 -0.08 -1.20 -13.36
N PHE A 4 0.20 -1.52 -12.11
CA PHE A 4 -0.82 -1.70 -11.10
C PHE A 4 -0.37 -1.06 -9.78
N PHE A 5 -1.34 -0.66 -8.99
CA PHE A 5 -1.17 -0.32 -7.59
C PHE A 5 -2.07 -1.17 -6.71
N PHE A 6 -1.51 -1.71 -5.63
CA PHE A 6 -2.24 -2.34 -4.55
C PHE A 6 -2.73 -1.26 -3.58
N LEU A 7 -4.04 -1.11 -3.43
CA LEU A 7 -4.64 -0.11 -2.56
C LEU A 7 -4.82 -0.64 -1.14
N ASP A 8 -3.78 -1.31 -0.63
CA ASP A 8 -3.88 -2.08 0.60
C ASP A 8 -4.01 -1.18 1.82
N VAL A 9 -4.79 -1.65 2.78
CA VAL A 9 -5.08 -0.92 4.01
C VAL A 9 -4.94 -1.86 5.20
N TYR A 10 -4.19 -1.42 6.20
CA TYR A 10 -4.16 -2.05 7.50
C TYR A 10 -5.40 -1.65 8.31
N ALA A 11 -6.21 -2.65 8.66
CA ALA A 11 -7.30 -2.59 9.63
C ALA A 11 -6.79 -3.14 10.97
N ASP A 12 -6.35 -2.26 11.86
CA ASP A 12 -5.57 -2.60 13.05
C ASP A 12 -4.32 -3.45 12.71
N ARG A 13 -4.36 -4.76 12.92
CA ARG A 13 -3.27 -5.71 12.60
C ARG A 13 -3.55 -6.57 11.38
N GLN A 14 -4.73 -6.42 10.76
CA GLN A 14 -5.13 -7.18 9.58
C GLN A 14 -4.88 -6.36 8.33
N LEU A 15 -4.37 -7.01 7.28
CA LEU A 15 -4.21 -6.37 5.98
C LEU A 15 -5.45 -6.67 5.11
N ILE A 16 -5.96 -5.63 4.45
CA ILE A 16 -6.95 -5.73 3.37
C ILE A 16 -6.17 -5.46 2.08
N ASP A 17 -5.91 -6.51 1.30
CA ASP A 17 -4.92 -6.52 0.21
C ASP A 17 -5.48 -6.94 -1.16
N TYR A 18 -6.80 -6.93 -1.31
CA TYR A 18 -7.45 -7.48 -2.49
C TYR A 18 -7.93 -6.44 -3.51
N TYR A 19 -7.66 -5.14 -3.29
CA TYR A 19 -8.00 -4.07 -4.23
C TYR A 19 -6.81 -3.68 -5.10
N ILE A 20 -6.94 -3.85 -6.42
CA ILE A 20 -5.86 -3.61 -7.38
C ILE A 20 -6.33 -2.58 -8.41
N LEU A 21 -5.61 -1.47 -8.51
CA LEU A 21 -5.82 -0.46 -9.53
C LEU A 21 -4.85 -0.70 -10.69
N SER A 22 -5.33 -1.29 -11.79
CA SER A 22 -4.56 -1.44 -13.03
C SER A 22 -4.76 -0.24 -13.95
N PHE A 23 -3.71 0.15 -14.68
CA PHE A 23 -3.76 1.21 -15.67
C PHE A 23 -2.60 1.09 -16.66
N LYS A 24 -2.74 1.74 -17.81
CA LYS A 24 -1.65 1.94 -18.77
C LYS A 24 -1.10 3.35 -18.66
N LEU A 25 0.22 3.45 -18.76
CA LEU A 25 0.94 4.72 -18.80
C LEU A 25 1.57 4.93 -20.18
N GLY A 26 1.25 6.08 -20.79
CA GLY A 26 1.76 6.50 -22.09
C GLY A 26 3.11 7.23 -22.02
N ASN A 27 3.53 7.68 -20.83
CA ASN A 27 4.78 8.40 -20.65
C ASN A 27 5.53 7.96 -19.39
N LEU A 28 6.54 7.11 -19.55
CA LEU A 28 7.35 6.64 -18.42
C LEU A 28 8.22 7.74 -17.78
N LYS A 29 8.43 8.87 -18.45
CA LYS A 29 9.25 9.96 -17.89
C LYS A 29 8.54 10.72 -16.76
N SER A 30 7.23 10.54 -16.58
CA SER A 30 6.49 11.15 -15.48
C SER A 30 6.63 10.40 -14.16
N VAL A 31 7.25 9.22 -14.16
CA VAL A 31 7.38 8.35 -12.99
C VAL A 31 8.84 7.99 -12.72
N GLU A 32 9.11 7.61 -11.48
CA GLU A 32 10.31 6.90 -11.10
C GLU A 32 9.99 5.41 -11.01
N LEU A 33 10.82 4.59 -11.67
CA LEU A 33 10.67 3.14 -11.70
C LEU A 33 11.80 2.49 -10.93
N LYS A 34 11.46 1.42 -10.21
CA LYS A 34 12.45 0.50 -9.63
C LYS A 34 12.11 -0.91 -10.03
N GLU A 35 13.15 -1.66 -10.41
CA GLU A 35 13.01 -3.07 -10.72
C GLU A 35 13.17 -3.91 -9.44
N TRP A 36 12.26 -4.85 -9.23
CA TRP A 36 12.31 -5.80 -8.14
C TRP A 36 11.74 -7.14 -8.58
N SER A 37 12.48 -8.23 -8.36
CA SER A 37 12.04 -9.59 -8.74
C SER A 37 11.57 -9.72 -10.20
N GLY A 38 12.26 -9.04 -11.13
CA GLY A 38 11.94 -9.05 -12.57
C GLY A 38 10.69 -8.25 -12.98
N LYS A 39 10.13 -7.44 -12.07
CA LYS A 39 8.99 -6.54 -12.33
C LYS A 39 9.38 -5.09 -12.10
N SER A 40 8.81 -4.17 -12.88
CA SER A 40 9.00 -2.73 -12.70
C SER A 40 7.87 -2.12 -11.88
N TYR A 41 8.22 -1.45 -10.80
CA TYR A 41 7.28 -0.77 -9.90
C TYR A 41 7.45 0.74 -9.99
N ILE A 42 6.33 1.47 -9.96
CA ILE A 42 6.35 2.93 -9.79
C ILE A 42 6.62 3.23 -8.32
N VAL A 43 7.75 3.86 -8.03
CA VAL A 43 8.16 4.22 -6.66
C VAL A 43 7.98 5.70 -6.35
N GLY A 44 7.70 6.52 -7.37
CA GLY A 44 7.47 7.95 -7.24
C GLY A 44 6.88 8.55 -8.51
N ILE A 45 6.22 9.70 -8.37
CA ILE A 45 5.67 10.46 -9.49
C ILE A 45 6.41 11.80 -9.59
N ARG A 46 7.19 11.97 -10.66
CA ARG A 46 8.03 13.15 -10.89
C ARG A 46 7.24 14.33 -11.43
N ASP A 47 6.22 14.05 -12.23
CA ASP A 47 5.35 15.05 -12.84
C ASP A 47 3.91 14.55 -12.75
N TRP A 48 3.20 15.02 -11.72
CA TRP A 48 1.83 14.61 -11.44
C TRP A 48 0.89 14.92 -12.60
N GLU A 49 0.98 16.10 -13.18
CA GLU A 49 0.05 16.55 -14.20
C GLU A 49 0.25 15.76 -15.50
N ARG A 50 1.50 15.45 -15.86
CA ARG A 50 1.80 14.58 -16.98
C ARG A 50 1.41 13.13 -16.71
N PHE A 51 1.63 12.61 -15.50
CA PHE A 51 1.17 11.28 -15.10
C PHE A 51 -0.35 11.17 -15.27
N ARG A 52 -1.11 12.11 -14.71
CA ARG A 52 -2.57 12.18 -14.82
C ARG A 52 -3.06 12.21 -16.26
N LYS A 53 -2.45 13.05 -17.12
CA LYS A 53 -2.84 13.20 -18.54
C LYS A 53 -2.48 12.00 -19.42
N THR A 54 -1.50 11.21 -19.03
CA THR A 54 -0.97 10.10 -19.86
C THR A 54 -1.33 8.72 -19.31
N THR A 55 -2.11 8.68 -18.23
CA THR A 55 -2.68 7.45 -17.66
C THR A 55 -4.04 7.16 -18.29
N TYR A 56 -4.26 5.93 -18.74
CA TYR A 56 -5.48 5.49 -19.44
C TYR A 56 -5.73 4.00 -19.18
N ASP A 57 -6.84 3.46 -19.70
CA ASP A 57 -7.28 2.07 -19.46
C ASP A 57 -7.29 1.72 -17.96
N ILE A 58 -7.92 2.57 -17.15
CA ILE A 58 -7.88 2.51 -15.69
C ILE A 58 -9.00 1.61 -15.17
N VAL A 59 -8.65 0.57 -14.44
CA VAL A 59 -9.58 -0.46 -13.96
C VAL A 59 -9.27 -0.81 -12.51
N LEU A 60 -10.30 -0.83 -11.67
CA LEU A 60 -10.22 -1.32 -10.30
C LEU A 60 -10.74 -2.76 -10.23
N TYR A 61 -9.96 -3.62 -9.59
CA TYR A 61 -10.30 -5.02 -9.33
C TYR A 61 -10.43 -5.28 -7.84
N GLU A 62 -11.29 -6.23 -7.46
CA GLU A 62 -11.40 -6.85 -6.13
C GLU A 62 -11.27 -8.36 -6.29
N LEU A 63 -10.28 -8.98 -5.63
CA LEU A 63 -10.03 -10.42 -5.70
C LEU A 63 -9.91 -10.98 -7.14
N GLY A 64 -9.51 -10.13 -8.09
CA GLY A 64 -9.38 -10.46 -9.51
C GLY A 64 -10.62 -10.17 -10.36
N ASP A 65 -11.74 -9.83 -9.74
CA ASP A 65 -12.96 -9.42 -10.44
C ASP A 65 -12.94 -7.91 -10.73
N GLU A 66 -13.29 -7.52 -11.95
CA GLU A 66 -13.41 -6.11 -12.34
C GLU A 66 -14.62 -5.48 -11.63
N ILE A 67 -14.38 -4.43 -10.85
CA ILE A 67 -15.43 -3.68 -10.15
C ILE A 67 -15.87 -2.47 -10.99
N GLU A 68 -14.90 -1.68 -11.47
CA GLU A 68 -15.17 -0.40 -12.09
C GLU A 68 -14.05 0.06 -13.03
N ARG A 69 -14.43 0.81 -14.07
CA ARG A 69 -13.52 1.48 -15.01
C ARG A 69 -13.59 2.98 -14.85
N PHE A 70 -12.44 3.65 -14.87
CA PHE A 70 -12.33 5.08 -14.63
C PHE A 70 -11.81 5.82 -15.85
N LYS A 71 -12.29 7.07 -16.02
CA LYS A 71 -11.79 7.98 -17.06
C LYS A 71 -10.53 8.72 -16.65
N ASP A 72 -10.28 8.85 -15.36
CA ASP A 72 -9.15 9.56 -14.80
C ASP A 72 -8.62 8.85 -13.54
N ILE A 73 -7.33 9.00 -13.30
CA ILE A 73 -6.63 8.26 -12.24
C ILE A 73 -6.91 8.81 -10.84
N GLU A 74 -7.32 10.07 -10.72
CA GLU A 74 -7.62 10.69 -9.43
C GLU A 74 -8.90 10.13 -8.85
N THR A 75 -9.96 10.06 -9.66
CA THR A 75 -11.22 9.43 -9.29
C THR A 75 -10.97 7.97 -8.91
N ALA A 76 -10.16 7.25 -9.69
CA ALA A 76 -9.86 5.85 -9.42
C ALA A 76 -9.15 5.63 -8.07
N PHE A 77 -8.16 6.47 -7.72
CA PHE A 77 -7.53 6.41 -6.40
C PHE A 77 -8.50 6.74 -5.27
N ARG A 78 -9.29 7.82 -5.41
CA ARG A 78 -10.26 8.23 -4.38
C ARG A 78 -11.27 7.12 -4.12
N GLU A 79 -11.83 6.54 -5.18
CA GLU A 79 -12.82 5.49 -5.07
C GLU A 79 -12.23 4.19 -4.52
N GLY A 80 -11.10 3.75 -5.06
CA GLY A 80 -10.44 2.53 -4.57
C GLY A 80 -10.05 2.62 -3.09
N TYR A 81 -9.45 3.73 -2.65
CA TYR A 81 -9.15 3.93 -1.23
C TYR A 81 -10.39 4.10 -0.38
N ARG A 82 -11.44 4.77 -0.87
CA ARG A 82 -12.72 4.89 -0.15
C ARG A 82 -13.35 3.52 0.10
N ILE A 83 -13.31 2.63 -0.89
CA ILE A 83 -13.82 1.26 -0.76
C ILE A 83 -12.99 0.48 0.28
N ALA A 84 -11.65 0.46 0.13
CA ALA A 84 -10.76 -0.23 1.06
C ALA A 84 -10.88 0.29 2.50
N TYR A 85 -10.99 1.60 2.68
CA TYR A 85 -11.17 2.23 3.99
C TYR A 85 -12.52 1.88 4.62
N ARG A 86 -13.61 1.93 3.84
CA ARG A 86 -14.95 1.54 4.33
C ARG A 86 -15.00 0.08 4.72
N GLU A 87 -14.27 -0.76 4.01
CA GLU A 87 -14.13 -2.16 4.35
C GLU A 87 -13.47 -2.34 5.72
N ALA A 88 -12.36 -1.67 5.95
CA ALA A 88 -11.69 -1.67 7.26
C ALA A 88 -12.63 -1.18 8.38
N ALA A 89 -13.35 -0.08 8.14
CA ALA A 89 -14.30 0.47 9.10
C ALA A 89 -15.46 -0.50 9.38
N ARG A 90 -15.97 -1.19 8.36
CA ARG A 90 -17.04 -2.21 8.48
C ARG A 90 -16.63 -3.39 9.35
N ARG A 91 -15.33 -3.72 9.38
CA ARG A 91 -14.74 -4.75 10.25
C ARG A 91 -14.56 -4.27 11.71
N GLY A 92 -14.89 -3.01 12.01
CA GLY A 92 -14.76 -2.43 13.34
C GLY A 92 -13.33 -2.03 13.71
N ALA A 93 -12.48 -1.79 12.71
CA ALA A 93 -11.10 -1.38 12.93
C ALA A 93 -11.02 -0.03 13.65
N ARG A 94 -10.14 0.06 14.66
CA ARG A 94 -9.92 1.32 15.40
C ARG A 94 -8.90 2.21 14.72
N LYS A 95 -7.87 1.61 14.15
CA LYS A 95 -6.82 2.29 13.37
C LYS A 95 -6.83 1.77 11.95
N ILE A 96 -6.90 2.68 10.98
CA ILE A 96 -6.92 2.37 9.55
C ILE A 96 -5.78 3.13 8.89
N LEU A 97 -4.79 2.42 8.37
CA LEU A 97 -3.61 3.01 7.76
C LEU A 97 -3.39 2.47 6.34
N PRO A 98 -2.94 3.30 5.39
CA PRO A 98 -2.53 2.80 4.09
C PRO A 98 -1.25 1.99 4.20
N ALA A 99 -1.13 0.91 3.43
CA ALA A 99 0.15 0.25 3.24
C ALA A 99 1.06 1.09 2.33
N ILE A 100 2.36 0.99 2.57
CA ILE A 100 3.40 1.65 1.77
C ILE A 100 4.49 0.64 1.42
N GLY A 101 5.07 0.77 0.23
CA GLY A 101 6.08 -0.17 -0.25
C GLY A 101 6.03 -0.36 -1.76
N TYR A 102 6.75 -1.37 -2.25
CA TYR A 102 6.69 -1.73 -3.67
C TYR A 102 5.33 -2.30 -4.03
N GLY A 103 4.73 -1.74 -5.08
CA GLY A 103 3.41 -2.16 -5.55
C GLY A 103 2.27 -1.34 -4.94
N ASN A 104 2.44 -0.69 -3.79
CA ASN A 104 1.47 0.29 -3.30
C ASN A 104 1.73 1.67 -3.95
N PRO A 105 0.73 2.58 -3.96
CA PRO A 105 0.93 3.94 -4.41
C PRO A 105 2.06 4.65 -3.64
N PRO A 106 2.88 5.48 -4.31
CA PRO A 106 3.87 6.31 -3.65
C PRO A 106 3.26 7.22 -2.57
N VAL A 107 4.03 7.56 -1.54
CA VAL A 107 3.56 8.31 -0.35
C VAL A 107 2.86 9.63 -0.71
N ASP A 108 3.34 10.33 -1.73
CA ASP A 108 2.74 11.57 -2.23
C ASP A 108 1.36 11.36 -2.86
N VAL A 109 1.12 10.19 -3.45
CA VAL A 109 -0.20 9.77 -3.96
C VAL A 109 -1.12 9.42 -2.81
N VAL A 110 -0.62 8.64 -1.84
CA VAL A 110 -1.39 8.25 -0.66
C VAL A 110 -1.90 9.48 0.07
N ARG A 111 -1.03 10.45 0.38
CA ARG A 111 -1.43 11.71 1.04
C ARG A 111 -2.48 12.52 0.28
N ARG A 112 -2.54 12.41 -1.04
CA ARG A 112 -3.52 13.15 -1.87
C ARG A 112 -4.91 12.51 -1.89
N PHE A 113 -4.98 11.18 -1.80
CA PHE A 113 -6.22 10.45 -2.10
C PHE A 113 -6.71 9.51 -1.00
N PHE A 114 -5.90 9.26 0.03
CA PHE A 114 -6.36 8.49 1.18
C PHE A 114 -7.49 9.25 1.90
N PRO A 115 -8.53 8.58 2.44
CA PRO A 115 -9.74 9.27 2.89
C PRO A 115 -9.54 10.11 4.17
N VAL A 116 -8.46 9.86 4.90
CA VAL A 116 -8.05 10.60 6.10
C VAL A 116 -6.56 10.93 5.99
N GLU A 117 -6.08 11.92 6.72
CA GLU A 117 -4.64 12.23 6.73
C GLU A 117 -3.87 11.04 7.33
N PRO A 118 -2.96 10.40 6.57
CA PRO A 118 -2.23 9.25 7.05
C PRO A 118 -1.06 9.68 7.95
N GLU A 119 -1.00 9.13 9.17
CA GLU A 119 0.16 9.26 10.04
C GLU A 119 1.23 8.23 9.67
N PHE A 120 2.25 8.66 8.93
CA PHE A 120 3.43 7.84 8.70
C PHE A 120 4.43 8.04 9.84
N GLU A 121 4.77 6.96 10.54
CA GLU A 121 5.86 6.99 11.51
C GLU A 121 7.16 7.42 10.83
N ARG A 122 7.86 8.38 11.44
CA ARG A 122 9.18 8.76 10.96
C ARG A 122 10.12 7.60 11.18
N PHE A 123 10.93 7.31 10.17
CA PHE A 123 12.02 6.37 10.35
C PHE A 123 12.91 6.86 11.50
N PRO A 124 13.28 5.98 12.45
CA PRO A 124 14.04 6.39 13.62
C PRO A 124 15.40 6.94 13.22
N GLU A 125 15.82 8.04 13.84
CA GLU A 125 17.15 8.64 13.62
C GLU A 125 18.29 7.71 14.08
N ASN A 126 18.01 6.86 15.07
CA ASN A 126 18.92 5.85 15.57
C ASN A 126 18.19 4.49 15.63
N ILE A 127 18.53 3.61 14.69
CA ILE A 127 17.94 2.27 14.56
C ILE A 127 18.23 1.43 15.80
N ASP A 128 19.46 1.44 16.31
CA ASP A 128 19.87 0.59 17.43
C ASP A 128 19.05 0.92 18.68
N ARG A 129 18.92 2.20 18.99
CA ARG A 129 18.11 2.67 20.12
C ARG A 129 16.63 2.33 19.94
N PHE A 130 16.11 2.51 18.73
CA PHE A 130 14.73 2.16 18.42
C PHE A 130 14.47 0.66 18.61
N LEU A 131 15.37 -0.20 18.09
CA LEU A 131 15.26 -1.64 18.25
C LEU A 131 15.37 -2.06 19.72
N GLU A 132 16.27 -1.46 20.50
CA GLU A 132 16.33 -1.67 21.94
C GLU A 132 15.02 -1.29 22.66
N GLU A 133 14.44 -0.15 22.32
CA GLU A 133 13.16 0.30 22.88
C GLU A 133 12.01 -0.65 22.47
N VAL A 134 12.00 -1.13 21.24
CA VAL A 134 11.01 -2.13 20.78
C VAL A 134 11.16 -3.43 21.58
N VAL A 135 12.39 -3.96 21.73
CA VAL A 135 12.64 -5.21 22.47
C VAL A 135 12.24 -5.05 23.94
N ARG A 136 12.59 -3.93 24.59
CA ARG A 136 12.27 -3.69 26.01
C ARG A 136 10.77 -3.52 26.28
N ASN A 137 10.04 -2.94 25.33
CA ASN A 137 8.62 -2.63 25.50
C ASN A 137 7.69 -3.68 24.90
N THR A 138 8.22 -4.72 24.25
CA THR A 138 7.42 -5.84 23.75
C THR A 138 7.06 -6.76 24.92
N PRO A 139 5.77 -6.99 25.23
CA PRO A 139 5.37 -7.90 26.31
C PRO A 139 5.91 -9.31 26.09
N GLU A 140 6.45 -9.94 27.13
CA GLU A 140 7.07 -11.29 27.07
C GLU A 140 6.12 -12.39 26.54
N GLU A 141 4.81 -12.19 26.63
CA GLU A 141 3.80 -13.11 26.09
C GLU A 141 3.83 -13.21 24.54
N MET A 142 4.33 -12.19 23.84
CA MET A 142 4.46 -12.21 22.37
C MET A 142 5.71 -12.97 21.89
N THR A 143 6.73 -13.10 22.73
CA THR A 143 8.01 -13.77 22.38
C THR A 143 7.93 -15.29 22.47
N ARG A 144 6.92 -15.86 23.15
CA ARG A 144 6.81 -17.31 23.37
C ARG A 144 6.16 -18.09 22.22
N ARG A 145 5.45 -17.44 21.29
CA ARG A 145 4.74 -18.14 20.19
C ARG A 145 5.65 -18.64 19.04
N GLY A 146 6.97 -18.43 19.11
CA GLY A 146 7.89 -18.74 18.01
C GLY A 146 8.96 -19.80 18.32
N ILE A 147 8.89 -20.51 19.46
CA ILE A 147 9.95 -21.46 19.85
C ILE A 147 9.48 -22.93 19.82
N GLU A 148 8.18 -23.22 19.65
CA GLU A 148 7.67 -24.59 19.83
C GLU A 148 7.32 -25.39 18.56
N ASP A 149 7.44 -24.86 17.34
CA ASP A 149 6.98 -25.56 16.11
C ASP A 149 8.09 -26.08 15.16
N ASP A 150 9.37 -26.01 15.53
CA ASP A 150 10.50 -26.46 14.69
C ASP A 150 11.31 -27.64 15.29
N GLU A 151 10.65 -28.58 15.98
CA GLU A 151 11.24 -29.93 16.14
C GLU A 151 10.79 -30.83 14.98
N ILE A 152 11.56 -30.80 13.88
CA ILE A 152 11.52 -31.85 12.86
C ILE A 152 12.33 -33.04 13.40
N PRO A 153 11.73 -34.22 13.68
CA PRO A 153 12.49 -35.38 14.13
C PRO A 153 13.29 -35.96 12.95
N PHE A 154 14.60 -36.14 13.14
CA PHE A 154 15.45 -36.98 12.28
C PHE A 154 15.38 -38.45 12.73
#